data_AF-A0AA37GJN9-F1
#
_entry.id   AF-A0AA37GJN9-F1
#
_cell.length_a   1.000
_cell.length_b   1.000
_cell.length_c   1.000
_cell.angle_alpha   90.00
_cell.angle_beta   90.00
_cell.angle_gamma   90.00
#
_symmetry.space_group_name_H-M   'P 1'
#
loop_
_entity.id
_entity.type
_entity.pdbx_description
1 polymer ?
#
loop_
_entity_poly.entity_id
_entity_poly.type
_entity_poly.pdbx_seq_one_letter_code
_entity_poly.pdbx_strand_id
1 'polypeptide(L)'
;MRAEFEKVLNTVMSQMRADVQIMAIDSSEHPSYIKFVRNIISLIKAHGTDICPVQKFFLEVSKEYSPPMQDPQLQAALIQSYGFKLAEGDPRVPSTLFHFFLNNFKGALQRDRLPHEVLLLKGALKHDAIMSFILGKMLPAVLHATLSSHEAYAMLDVLCDALGLALTGPTIARQVSEDSFACIPALLTTVLAWATAMKGTALCAEHIHVLRRITWLLNAFHPSIESFSLMPRAVRGWDNVMDRLQWFSLLAEGALDYLDAEFDNDDVPLMAPSRLFRLLRAHNEDFRIQDTTVLTWSDHIGNDISRNWVTTGPLLTVSGINRGTPSTQSGQGSLRPQWTMRQLTTSLYDQLRIWHEWWIRVKGPSDDRETFDYGEDLIF
;
A
#
# COMPACT_ATOMS: atom_id res chain seq x y z
N MET A 1 -16.75 1.84 -41.85
CA MET A 1 -15.52 1.98 -41.05
C MET A 1 -15.57 1.23 -39.71
N ARG A 2 -16.26 1.69 -38.64
CA ARG A 2 -16.24 1.01 -37.31
C ARG A 2 -16.71 -0.46 -37.36
N ALA A 3 -17.82 -0.74 -38.03
CA ALA A 3 -18.36 -2.10 -38.18
C ALA A 3 -17.46 -3.03 -39.02
N GLU A 4 -16.68 -2.48 -39.95
CA GLU A 4 -15.72 -3.26 -40.75
C GLU A 4 -14.50 -3.65 -39.92
N PHE A 5 -13.97 -2.70 -39.12
CA PHE A 5 -12.89 -2.98 -38.17
C PHE A 5 -13.28 -4.02 -37.12
N GLU A 6 -14.49 -3.90 -36.56
CA GLU A 6 -15.02 -4.90 -35.62
C GLU A 6 -15.10 -6.30 -36.25
N LYS A 7 -15.60 -6.39 -37.49
CA LYS A 7 -15.68 -7.66 -38.23
C LYS A 7 -14.31 -8.28 -38.48
N VAL A 8 -13.32 -7.47 -38.87
CA VAL A 8 -11.94 -7.92 -39.09
C VAL A 8 -11.32 -8.41 -37.79
N LEU A 9 -11.41 -7.64 -36.70
CA LEU A 9 -10.86 -8.02 -35.39
C LEU A 9 -11.48 -9.30 -34.86
N ASN A 10 -12.80 -9.47 -35.01
CA ASN A 10 -13.49 -10.70 -34.63
C ASN A 10 -13.05 -11.92 -35.45
N THR A 11 -12.77 -11.73 -36.74
CA THR A 11 -12.28 -12.79 -37.63
C THR A 11 -10.86 -13.21 -37.22
N VAL A 12 -9.98 -12.23 -36.98
CA VAL A 12 -8.60 -12.48 -36.53
C VAL A 12 -8.57 -13.17 -35.17
N MET A 13 -9.39 -12.73 -34.20
CA MET A 13 -9.52 -13.39 -32.91
C MET A 13 -10.03 -14.84 -33.01
N SER A 14 -10.98 -15.09 -33.91
CA SER A 14 -11.49 -16.45 -34.15
C SER A 14 -10.43 -17.36 -34.77
N GLN A 15 -9.63 -16.85 -35.71
CA GLN A 15 -8.53 -17.61 -36.31
C GLN A 15 -7.43 -17.91 -35.29
N MET A 16 -6.99 -16.90 -34.52
CA MET A 16 -6.00 -17.08 -33.45
C MET A 16 -6.45 -18.13 -32.43
N ARG A 17 -7.74 -18.16 -32.09
CA ARG A 17 -8.31 -19.17 -31.19
C ARG A 17 -8.18 -20.58 -31.78
N ALA A 18 -8.55 -20.76 -33.04
CA ALA A 18 -8.47 -22.05 -33.71
C ALA A 18 -7.01 -22.55 -33.78
N ASP A 19 -6.08 -21.67 -34.14
CA ASP A 19 -4.66 -21.99 -34.23
C ASP A 19 -4.08 -22.38 -32.86
N VAL A 20 -4.42 -21.66 -31.79
CA VAL A 20 -4.02 -22.01 -30.42
C VAL A 20 -4.51 -23.41 -30.04
N GLN A 21 -5.78 -23.72 -30.34
CA GLN A 21 -6.35 -25.03 -30.01
C GLN A 21 -5.69 -26.18 -30.79
N ILE A 22 -5.31 -25.94 -32.04
CA ILE A 22 -4.61 -26.93 -32.88
C ILE A 22 -3.18 -27.15 -32.37
N MET A 23 -2.46 -26.05 -32.09
CA MET A 23 -1.06 -26.11 -31.67
C MET A 23 -0.88 -26.68 -30.25
N ALA A 24 -1.91 -26.61 -29.40
CA ALA A 24 -1.90 -27.16 -28.05
C ALA A 24 -1.78 -28.70 -28.01
N ILE A 25 -2.03 -29.38 -29.14
CA ILE A 25 -2.08 -30.84 -29.19
C ILE A 25 -0.68 -31.46 -29.39
N ASP A 26 0.24 -30.82 -30.13
CA ASP A 26 1.56 -31.43 -30.40
C ASP A 26 2.67 -30.48 -30.95
N SER A 27 2.56 -29.16 -30.76
CA SER A 27 3.56 -28.22 -31.32
C SER A 27 4.56 -27.68 -30.29
N SER A 28 5.85 -27.84 -30.58
CA SER A 28 6.94 -27.18 -29.85
C SER A 28 6.91 -25.64 -29.99
N GLU A 29 6.20 -25.11 -30.99
CA GLU A 29 6.04 -23.68 -31.25
C GLU A 29 4.85 -23.06 -30.50
N HIS A 30 4.02 -23.88 -29.85
CA HIS A 30 2.85 -23.43 -29.09
C HIS A 30 3.17 -22.28 -28.10
N PRO A 31 4.27 -22.31 -27.31
CA PRO A 31 4.62 -21.20 -26.41
C PRO A 31 4.90 -19.88 -27.14
N SER A 32 5.59 -19.94 -28.30
CA SER A 32 5.91 -18.76 -29.12
C SER A 32 4.67 -18.16 -29.76
N TYR A 33 3.75 -19.01 -30.24
CA TYR A 33 2.48 -18.56 -30.82
C TYR A 33 1.55 -17.97 -29.76
N ILE A 34 1.49 -18.56 -28.56
CA ILE A 34 0.76 -17.98 -27.42
C ILE A 34 1.29 -16.57 -27.09
N LYS A 35 2.61 -16.34 -27.13
CA LYS A 35 3.20 -15.00 -26.92
C LYS A 35 2.75 -14.00 -27.99
N PHE A 36 2.72 -14.42 -29.26
CA PHE A 36 2.21 -13.60 -30.36
C PHE A 36 0.72 -13.23 -30.16
N VAL A 37 -0.13 -14.22 -29.89
CA VAL A 37 -1.57 -14.01 -29.64
C VAL A 37 -1.80 -13.07 -28.46
N ARG A 38 -1.05 -13.25 -27.37
CA ARG A 38 -1.10 -12.36 -26.19
C ARG A 38 -0.78 -10.90 -26.52
N ASN A 39 0.21 -10.64 -27.39
CA ASN A 39 0.56 -9.28 -27.81
C ASN A 39 -0.59 -8.62 -28.61
N ILE A 40 -1.19 -9.35 -29.54
CA ILE A 40 -2.32 -8.86 -30.34
C ILE A 40 -3.53 -8.56 -29.45
N ILE A 41 -3.90 -9.47 -28.56
CA ILE A 41 -5.01 -9.27 -27.62
C ILE A 41 -4.77 -8.07 -26.69
N SER A 42 -3.52 -7.85 -26.27
CA SER A 42 -3.15 -6.69 -25.43
C SER A 42 -3.34 -5.36 -26.17
N LEU A 43 -2.96 -5.29 -27.45
CA LEU A 43 -3.20 -4.11 -28.30
C LEU A 43 -4.69 -3.85 -28.49
N ILE A 44 -5.50 -4.90 -28.71
CA ILE A 44 -6.95 -4.78 -28.82
C ILE A 44 -7.56 -4.29 -27.50
N LYS A 45 -7.08 -4.76 -26.35
CA LYS A 45 -7.55 -4.27 -25.03
C LYS A 45 -7.17 -2.82 -24.77
N ALA A 46 -5.96 -2.40 -25.13
CA ALA A 46 -5.45 -1.07 -24.81
C ALA A 46 -6.10 0.02 -25.69
N HIS A 47 -6.43 -0.31 -26.94
CA HIS A 47 -6.83 0.70 -27.94
C HIS A 47 -8.15 0.39 -28.64
N GLY A 48 -8.68 -0.83 -28.50
CA GLY A 48 -9.81 -1.34 -29.28
C GLY A 48 -11.03 -1.74 -28.46
N THR A 49 -11.05 -1.54 -27.14
CA THR A 49 -12.17 -1.94 -26.27
C THR A 49 -13.50 -1.31 -26.66
N ASP A 50 -13.47 -0.09 -27.19
CA ASP A 50 -14.68 0.60 -27.68
C ASP A 50 -15.09 0.14 -29.09
N ILE A 51 -14.24 -0.60 -29.80
CA ILE A 51 -14.48 -1.05 -31.18
C ILE A 51 -14.91 -2.51 -31.22
N CYS A 52 -14.24 -3.39 -30.46
CA CYS A 52 -14.51 -4.82 -30.44
C CYS A 52 -14.18 -5.39 -29.05
N PRO A 53 -15.17 -5.94 -28.33
CA PRO A 53 -14.90 -6.60 -27.06
C PRO A 53 -14.08 -7.87 -27.30
N VAL A 54 -13.05 -8.08 -26.48
CA VAL A 54 -12.21 -9.28 -26.54
C VAL A 54 -13.04 -10.53 -26.25
N GLN A 55 -12.91 -11.56 -27.08
CA GLN A 55 -13.63 -12.82 -26.89
C GLN A 55 -13.26 -13.47 -25.55
N LYS A 56 -14.26 -14.06 -24.86
CA LYS A 56 -14.09 -14.67 -23.52
C LYS A 56 -12.94 -15.68 -23.42
N PHE A 57 -12.71 -16.44 -24.49
CA PHE A 57 -11.59 -17.38 -24.60
C PHE A 57 -10.24 -16.73 -24.22
N PHE A 58 -10.02 -15.47 -24.59
CA PHE A 58 -8.76 -14.77 -24.32
C PHE A 58 -8.69 -14.09 -22.93
N LEU A 59 -9.77 -14.21 -22.14
CA LEU A 59 -9.91 -13.64 -20.80
C LEU A 59 -9.83 -14.71 -19.71
N GLU A 60 -10.10 -15.96 -20.06
CA GLU A 60 -10.20 -17.08 -19.14
C GLU A 60 -8.98 -18.01 -19.26
N VAL A 61 -8.54 -18.59 -18.14
CA VAL A 61 -7.46 -19.57 -18.12
C VAL A 61 -8.03 -20.93 -18.56
N SER A 62 -7.43 -21.52 -19.59
CA SER A 62 -7.75 -22.86 -20.11
C SER A 62 -6.48 -23.69 -20.28
N LYS A 63 -6.64 -24.98 -20.62
CA LYS A 63 -5.51 -25.89 -20.87
C LYS A 63 -4.74 -25.47 -22.13
N GLU A 64 -5.44 -24.88 -23.10
CA GLU A 64 -4.93 -24.49 -24.42
C GLU A 64 -4.43 -23.04 -24.43
N TYR A 65 -5.04 -22.15 -23.64
CA TYR A 65 -4.71 -20.73 -23.60
C TYR A 65 -4.72 -20.20 -22.18
N SER A 66 -3.65 -19.48 -21.82
CA SER A 66 -3.59 -18.73 -20.57
C SER A 66 -3.44 -17.24 -20.92
N PRO A 67 -4.34 -16.35 -20.45
CA PRO A 67 -4.16 -14.90 -20.57
C PRO A 67 -2.82 -14.49 -19.96
N PRO A 68 -2.14 -13.46 -20.47
CA PRO A 68 -0.88 -13.03 -19.90
C PRO A 68 -1.16 -12.39 -18.53
N MET A 69 -1.06 -13.18 -17.45
CA MET A 69 -0.88 -12.65 -16.09
C MET A 69 0.48 -11.94 -15.91
N GLN A 70 1.32 -11.92 -16.95
CA GLN A 70 2.75 -11.61 -16.89
C GLN A 70 3.23 -10.76 -18.06
N ASP A 71 2.35 -10.03 -18.76
CA ASP A 71 2.85 -8.97 -19.65
C ASP A 71 2.97 -7.68 -18.83
N PRO A 72 4.18 -7.25 -18.44
CA PRO A 72 4.37 -6.03 -17.67
C PRO A 72 3.87 -4.80 -18.44
N GLN A 73 3.87 -4.84 -19.77
CA GLN A 73 3.35 -3.74 -20.59
C GLN A 73 1.82 -3.66 -20.50
N LEU A 74 1.12 -4.80 -20.51
CA LEU A 74 -0.32 -4.85 -20.32
C LEU A 74 -0.72 -4.39 -18.90
N GLN A 75 0.00 -4.86 -17.87
CA GLN A 75 -0.26 -4.42 -16.51
C GLN A 75 -0.01 -2.92 -16.35
N ALA A 76 1.08 -2.39 -16.92
CA ALA A 76 1.36 -0.96 -16.92
C ALA A 76 0.26 -0.16 -17.65
N ALA A 77 -0.20 -0.63 -18.81
CA ALA A 77 -1.27 0.02 -19.58
C ALA A 77 -2.62 0.00 -18.84
N LEU A 78 -2.96 -1.12 -18.17
CA LEU A 78 -4.17 -1.21 -17.34
C LEU A 78 -4.11 -0.26 -16.15
N ILE A 79 -2.98 -0.23 -15.45
CA ILE A 79 -2.73 0.68 -14.33
C ILE A 79 -2.86 2.13 -14.80
N GLN A 80 -2.25 2.48 -15.93
CA GLN A 80 -2.36 3.81 -16.53
C GLN A 80 -3.82 4.15 -16.88
N SER A 81 -4.58 3.22 -17.46
CA SER A 81 -6.00 3.41 -17.74
C SER A 81 -6.81 3.68 -16.46
N TYR A 82 -6.54 2.94 -15.38
CA TYR A 82 -7.17 3.20 -14.09
C TYR A 82 -6.75 4.56 -13.51
N GLY A 83 -5.48 4.96 -13.66
CA GLY A 83 -5.00 6.27 -13.24
C GLY A 83 -5.76 7.42 -13.91
N PHE A 84 -5.99 7.34 -15.22
CA PHE A 84 -6.79 8.35 -15.94
C PHE A 84 -8.23 8.37 -15.45
N LYS A 85 -8.90 7.21 -15.34
CA LYS A 85 -10.30 7.16 -14.90
C LYS A 85 -10.48 7.58 -13.43
N LEU A 86 -9.46 7.35 -12.58
CA LEU A 86 -9.44 7.89 -11.21
C LEU A 86 -9.35 9.42 -11.22
N ALA A 87 -8.49 9.99 -12.07
CA ALA A 87 -8.38 11.44 -12.22
C ALA A 87 -9.68 12.07 -12.77
N GLU A 88 -10.40 11.36 -13.62
CA GLU A 88 -11.74 11.73 -14.11
C GLU A 88 -12.85 11.54 -13.05
N GLY A 89 -12.54 10.90 -11.92
CA GLY A 89 -13.48 10.69 -10.82
C GLY A 89 -14.49 9.56 -11.05
N ASP A 90 -14.20 8.55 -11.89
CA ASP A 90 -15.13 7.40 -12.07
C ASP A 90 -15.30 6.64 -10.73
N PRO A 91 -16.50 6.62 -10.14
CA PRO A 91 -16.73 6.06 -8.81
C PRO A 91 -16.57 4.53 -8.73
N ARG A 92 -16.54 3.82 -9.87
CA ARG A 92 -16.40 2.36 -9.92
C ARG A 92 -14.95 1.90 -9.91
N VAL A 93 -14.03 2.78 -10.34
CA VAL A 93 -12.62 2.45 -10.50
C VAL A 93 -11.92 2.16 -9.18
N PRO A 94 -12.14 2.90 -8.07
CA PRO A 94 -11.48 2.60 -6.80
C PRO A 94 -11.65 1.14 -6.34
N SER A 95 -12.88 0.61 -6.40
CA SER A 95 -13.17 -0.79 -6.03
C SER A 95 -12.51 -1.78 -6.99
N THR A 96 -12.59 -1.51 -8.29
CA THR A 96 -11.95 -2.34 -9.31
C THR A 96 -10.43 -2.39 -9.12
N LEU A 97 -9.82 -1.23 -8.84
CA LEU A 97 -8.39 -1.09 -8.64
C LEU A 97 -7.92 -1.74 -7.33
N PHE A 98 -8.72 -1.63 -6.26
CA PHE A 98 -8.49 -2.35 -5.00
C PHE A 98 -8.39 -3.86 -5.25
N HIS A 99 -9.39 -4.46 -5.90
CA HIS A 99 -9.38 -5.89 -6.20
C HIS A 99 -8.27 -6.29 -7.17
N PHE A 100 -7.92 -5.42 -8.12
CA PHE A 100 -6.81 -5.64 -9.04
C PHE A 100 -5.48 -5.76 -8.27
N PHE A 101 -5.13 -4.79 -7.42
CA PHE A 101 -3.89 -4.84 -6.64
C PHE A 101 -3.89 -6.00 -5.63
N LEU A 102 -5.01 -6.26 -4.96
CA LEU A 102 -5.11 -7.41 -4.05
C LEU A 102 -4.87 -8.73 -4.78
N ASN A 103 -5.44 -8.92 -5.98
CA ASN A 103 -5.24 -10.15 -6.74
C ASN A 103 -3.82 -10.28 -7.31
N ASN A 104 -3.20 -9.17 -7.74
CA ASN A 104 -1.80 -9.18 -8.15
C ASN A 104 -0.88 -9.54 -6.98
N PHE A 105 -1.08 -8.91 -5.82
CA PHE A 105 -0.36 -9.25 -4.60
C PHE A 105 -0.48 -10.74 -4.27
N LYS A 106 -1.69 -11.29 -4.24
CA LYS A 106 -1.90 -12.73 -3.96
C LYS A 106 -1.17 -13.62 -4.97
N GLY A 107 -1.22 -13.26 -6.25
CA GLY A 107 -0.49 -13.96 -7.30
C GLY A 107 1.03 -13.85 -7.16
N ALA A 108 1.54 -12.72 -6.68
CA ALA A 108 2.96 -12.51 -6.41
C ALA A 108 3.40 -13.31 -5.17
N LEU A 109 2.59 -13.31 -4.11
CA LEU A 109 2.84 -14.06 -2.87
C LEU A 109 2.92 -15.57 -3.13
N GLN A 110 2.00 -16.12 -3.92
CA GLN A 110 2.01 -17.55 -4.30
C GLN A 110 3.28 -17.97 -5.06
N ARG A 111 3.89 -17.03 -5.82
CA ARG A 111 4.98 -17.32 -6.76
C ARG A 111 6.34 -16.84 -6.28
N ASP A 112 6.42 -16.34 -5.04
CA ASP A 112 7.57 -15.67 -4.47
C ASP A 112 8.11 -14.52 -5.35
N ARG A 113 7.20 -13.64 -5.78
CA ARG A 113 7.49 -12.49 -6.66
C ARG A 113 7.08 -11.15 -6.05
N LEU A 114 7.01 -11.05 -4.72
CA LEU A 114 6.71 -9.79 -4.03
C LEU A 114 7.65 -8.64 -4.46
N PRO A 115 8.97 -8.83 -4.68
CA PRO A 115 9.82 -7.76 -5.19
C PRO A 115 9.42 -7.25 -6.59
N HIS A 116 8.85 -8.12 -7.44
CA HIS A 116 8.33 -7.71 -8.74
C HIS A 116 7.07 -6.86 -8.60
N GLU A 117 6.19 -7.20 -7.65
CA GLU A 117 5.00 -6.42 -7.35
C GLU A 117 5.37 -5.02 -6.84
N VAL A 118 6.41 -4.90 -6.00
CA VAL A 118 6.95 -3.61 -5.56
C VAL A 118 7.37 -2.73 -6.75
N LEU A 119 8.07 -3.29 -7.73
CA LEU A 119 8.52 -2.55 -8.91
C LEU A 119 7.35 -2.14 -9.83
N LEU A 120 6.36 -3.01 -9.99
CA LEU A 120 5.14 -2.72 -10.74
C LEU A 120 4.36 -1.58 -10.08
N LEU A 121 4.17 -1.66 -8.75
CA LEU A 121 3.47 -0.63 -7.99
C LEU A 121 4.25 0.69 -7.97
N LYS A 122 5.59 0.66 -7.87
CA LYS A 122 6.44 1.84 -8.05
C LYS A 122 6.18 2.51 -9.40
N GLY A 123 6.05 1.72 -10.47
CA GLY A 123 5.68 2.22 -11.80
C GLY A 123 4.29 2.87 -11.81
N ALA A 124 3.32 2.25 -11.13
CA ALA A 124 1.96 2.76 -10.98
C ALA A 124 1.91 4.13 -10.28
N LEU A 125 2.68 4.28 -9.20
CA LEU A 125 2.75 5.48 -8.37
C LEU A 125 3.27 6.72 -9.11
N LYS A 126 3.77 6.59 -10.34
CA LYS A 126 4.03 7.74 -11.22
C LYS A 126 2.77 8.54 -11.56
N HIS A 127 1.59 7.93 -11.46
CA HIS A 127 0.31 8.60 -11.65
C HIS A 127 -0.21 9.08 -10.30
N ASP A 128 -0.37 10.40 -10.15
CA ASP A 128 -0.74 11.01 -8.87
C ASP A 128 -2.10 10.52 -8.36
N ALA A 129 -3.07 10.28 -9.23
CA ALA A 129 -4.37 9.72 -8.84
C ALA A 129 -4.24 8.32 -8.20
N ILE A 130 -3.26 7.51 -8.64
CA ILE A 130 -2.96 6.21 -8.04
C ILE A 130 -2.24 6.40 -6.71
N MET A 131 -1.29 7.33 -6.63
CA MET A 131 -0.62 7.65 -5.36
C MET A 131 -1.63 8.12 -4.31
N SER A 132 -2.54 9.03 -4.65
CA SER A 132 -3.63 9.48 -3.77
C SER A 132 -4.55 8.33 -3.37
N PHE A 133 -4.89 7.42 -4.29
CA PHE A 133 -5.67 6.23 -3.98
C PHE A 133 -4.97 5.30 -2.98
N ILE A 134 -3.67 5.06 -3.17
CA ILE A 134 -2.89 4.21 -2.25
C ILE A 134 -2.80 4.87 -0.87
N LEU A 135 -2.44 6.15 -0.79
CA LEU A 135 -2.27 6.86 0.48
C LEU A 135 -3.58 7.09 1.23
N GLY A 136 -4.64 7.45 0.51
CA GLY A 136 -5.93 7.79 1.10
C GLY A 136 -6.83 6.59 1.39
N LYS A 137 -6.63 5.45 0.70
CA LYS A 137 -7.55 4.30 0.81
C LYS A 137 -6.86 2.97 1.03
N MET A 138 -6.00 2.54 0.11
CA MET A 138 -5.50 1.16 0.13
C MET A 138 -4.55 0.90 1.31
N LEU A 139 -3.57 1.78 1.55
CA LEU A 139 -2.65 1.66 2.67
C LEU A 139 -3.37 1.79 4.02
N PRO A 140 -4.29 2.76 4.23
CA PRO A 140 -5.15 2.79 5.42
C PRO A 140 -5.93 1.49 5.66
N ALA A 141 -6.52 0.91 4.60
CA ALA A 141 -7.31 -0.32 4.72
C ALA A 141 -6.42 -1.51 5.13
N VAL A 142 -5.24 -1.63 4.53
CA VAL A 142 -4.27 -2.68 4.88
C VAL A 142 -3.76 -2.49 6.31
N LEU A 143 -3.41 -1.27 6.72
CA LEU A 143 -2.97 -0.96 8.08
C LEU A 143 -4.04 -1.32 9.11
N HIS A 144 -5.29 -0.91 8.88
CA HIS A 144 -6.38 -1.23 9.79
C HIS A 144 -6.65 -2.76 9.86
N ALA A 145 -6.52 -3.49 8.75
CA ALA A 145 -6.66 -4.95 8.73
C ALA A 145 -5.64 -5.68 9.61
N THR A 146 -4.47 -5.07 9.90
CA THR A 146 -3.48 -5.67 10.80
C THR A 146 -3.98 -5.83 12.24
N LEU A 147 -5.04 -5.10 12.64
CA LEU A 147 -5.68 -5.25 13.96
C LEU A 147 -6.33 -6.63 14.14
N SER A 148 -6.91 -7.17 13.05
CA SER A 148 -7.63 -8.45 13.07
C SER A 148 -6.83 -9.59 12.43
N SER A 149 -5.88 -9.28 11.55
CA SER A 149 -5.04 -10.26 10.87
C SER A 149 -3.64 -9.70 10.68
N HIS A 150 -2.74 -10.01 11.61
CA HIS A 150 -1.40 -9.43 11.61
C HIS A 150 -0.59 -9.75 10.34
N GLU A 151 -0.88 -10.86 9.63
CA GLU A 151 -0.28 -11.19 8.33
C GLU A 151 -0.53 -10.16 7.21
N ALA A 152 -1.47 -9.23 7.40
CA ALA A 152 -1.64 -8.10 6.51
C ALA A 152 -0.36 -7.22 6.41
N TYR A 153 0.59 -7.37 7.35
CA TYR A 153 1.92 -6.75 7.25
C TYR A 153 2.59 -7.02 5.89
N ALA A 154 2.38 -8.20 5.28
CA ALA A 154 3.04 -8.55 4.03
C ALA A 154 2.57 -7.67 2.86
N MET A 155 1.29 -7.29 2.85
CA MET A 155 0.76 -6.31 1.91
C MET A 155 1.26 -4.91 2.25
N LEU A 156 1.30 -4.57 3.53
CA LEU A 156 1.79 -3.28 4.01
C LEU A 156 3.24 -3.05 3.57
N ASP A 157 4.09 -4.07 3.64
CA ASP A 157 5.47 -4.03 3.19
C ASP A 157 5.60 -3.70 1.70
N VAL A 158 4.84 -4.38 0.84
CA VAL A 158 4.84 -4.12 -0.61
C VAL A 158 4.41 -2.68 -0.91
N LEU A 159 3.36 -2.19 -0.23
CA LEU A 159 2.90 -0.82 -0.40
C LEU A 159 3.94 0.20 0.08
N CYS A 160 4.52 -0.02 1.27
CA CYS A 160 5.53 0.85 1.85
C CYS A 160 6.80 0.88 0.99
N ASP A 161 7.31 -0.27 0.53
CA ASP A 161 8.50 -0.32 -0.32
C ASP A 161 8.28 0.38 -1.66
N ALA A 162 7.12 0.18 -2.29
CA ALA A 162 6.79 0.86 -3.53
C ALA A 162 6.70 2.38 -3.36
N LEU A 163 6.06 2.85 -2.28
CA LEU A 163 5.96 4.27 -1.94
C LEU A 163 7.33 4.86 -1.60
N GLY A 164 8.11 4.21 -0.75
CA GLY A 164 9.46 4.66 -0.40
C GLY A 164 10.34 4.78 -1.65
N LEU A 165 10.35 3.76 -2.53
CA LEU A 165 11.07 3.83 -3.79
C LEU A 165 10.56 4.92 -4.74
N ALA A 166 9.28 5.30 -4.66
CA ALA A 166 8.71 6.38 -5.46
C ALA A 166 9.07 7.78 -4.90
N LEU A 167 9.24 7.89 -3.58
CA LEU A 167 9.55 9.15 -2.88
C LEU A 167 11.06 9.42 -2.81
N THR A 168 11.85 8.42 -2.42
CA THR A 168 13.29 8.55 -2.14
C THR A 168 14.19 7.96 -3.24
N GLY A 169 13.61 7.22 -4.19
CA GLY A 169 14.37 6.59 -5.27
C GLY A 169 15.01 7.55 -6.28
N PRO A 170 14.38 8.69 -6.66
CA PRO A 170 15.03 9.67 -7.53
C PRO A 170 16.08 10.52 -6.78
N THR A 171 17.12 10.98 -7.47
CA THR A 171 18.20 11.82 -6.90
C THR A 171 17.70 13.14 -6.30
N ILE A 172 16.54 13.61 -6.77
CA ILE A 172 15.81 14.76 -6.23
C ILE A 172 14.51 14.21 -5.68
N ALA A 173 14.21 14.48 -4.40
CA ALA A 173 12.98 14.04 -3.77
C ALA A 173 11.76 14.42 -4.64
N ARG A 174 10.90 13.45 -4.95
CA ARG A 174 9.72 13.70 -5.78
C ARG A 174 8.78 14.63 -5.03
N GLN A 175 8.41 15.75 -5.64
CA GLN A 175 7.31 16.56 -5.15
C GLN A 175 6.00 15.77 -5.32
N VAL A 176 5.35 15.49 -4.19
CA VAL A 176 4.02 14.87 -4.14
C VAL A 176 2.98 15.90 -4.61
N SER A 177 1.94 15.47 -5.33
CA SER A 177 0.86 16.37 -5.76
C SER A 177 0.04 16.86 -4.56
N GLU A 178 -0.66 17.99 -4.69
CA GLU A 178 -1.57 18.48 -3.63
C GLU A 178 -2.66 17.46 -3.27
N ASP A 179 -3.18 16.72 -4.25
CA ASP A 179 -4.20 15.69 -3.99
C ASP A 179 -3.64 14.53 -3.16
N SER A 180 -2.40 14.10 -3.45
CA SER A 180 -1.73 13.06 -2.68
C SER A 180 -1.33 13.57 -1.29
N PHE A 181 -0.91 14.83 -1.18
CA PHE A 181 -0.62 15.49 0.10
C PHE A 181 -1.87 15.60 0.98
N ALA A 182 -3.02 15.93 0.38
CA ALA A 182 -4.31 15.98 1.07
C ALA A 182 -4.77 14.60 1.61
N CYS A 183 -4.14 13.50 1.19
CA CYS A 183 -4.42 12.16 1.72
C CYS A 183 -3.63 11.85 3.01
N ILE A 184 -2.57 12.60 3.34
CA ILE A 184 -1.73 12.37 4.53
C ILE A 184 -2.54 12.40 5.84
N PRO A 185 -3.47 13.35 6.07
CA PRO A 185 -4.26 13.36 7.31
C PRO A 185 -5.10 12.11 7.50
N ALA A 186 -5.64 11.54 6.42
CA ALA A 186 -6.41 10.30 6.47
C ALA A 186 -5.51 9.12 6.89
N LEU A 187 -4.33 9.00 6.28
CA LEU A 187 -3.34 8.00 6.67
C LEU A 187 -2.94 8.13 8.15
N LEU A 188 -2.54 9.33 8.59
CA LEU A 188 -2.17 9.59 9.99
C LEU A 188 -3.32 9.29 10.95
N THR A 189 -4.55 9.67 10.61
CA THR A 189 -5.74 9.34 11.41
C THR A 189 -5.90 7.83 11.55
N THR A 190 -5.66 7.06 10.49
CA THR A 190 -5.68 5.59 10.56
C THR A 190 -4.57 5.03 11.43
N VAL A 191 -3.36 5.60 11.40
CA VAL A 191 -2.25 5.20 12.29
C VAL A 191 -2.59 5.46 13.76
N LEU A 192 -3.14 6.62 14.06
CA LEU A 192 -3.53 7.01 15.42
C LEU A 192 -4.70 6.14 15.92
N ALA A 193 -5.71 5.90 15.07
CA ALA A 193 -6.81 4.99 15.36
C ALA A 193 -6.34 3.55 15.58
N TRP A 194 -5.38 3.09 14.78
CA TRP A 194 -4.74 1.78 14.95
C TRP A 194 -4.04 1.69 16.32
N ALA A 195 -3.23 2.68 16.68
CA ALA A 195 -2.49 2.72 17.94
C ALA A 195 -3.42 2.75 19.18
N THR A 196 -4.51 3.52 19.12
CA THR A 196 -5.51 3.56 20.20
C THR A 196 -6.32 2.27 20.29
N ALA A 197 -6.59 1.60 19.17
CA ALA A 197 -7.32 0.34 19.13
C ALA A 197 -6.51 -0.85 19.67
N MET A 198 -5.17 -0.78 19.67
CA MET A 198 -4.32 -1.85 20.21
C MET A 198 -4.63 -2.12 21.69
N LYS A 199 -4.89 -3.37 22.05
CA LYS A 199 -5.20 -3.82 23.42
C LYS A 199 -4.33 -5.01 23.80
N GLY A 200 -4.35 -5.37 25.08
CA GLY A 200 -3.63 -6.53 25.61
C GLY A 200 -2.37 -6.16 26.39
N THR A 201 -1.67 -7.19 26.83
CA THR A 201 -0.48 -7.07 27.70
C THR A 201 0.81 -6.88 26.92
N ALA A 202 0.89 -7.38 25.69
CA ALA A 202 2.07 -7.26 24.84
C ALA A 202 1.72 -7.27 23.34
N LEU A 203 2.49 -6.52 22.55
CA LEU A 203 2.46 -6.52 21.10
C LEU A 203 3.33 -7.66 20.56
N CYS A 204 2.83 -8.39 19.55
CA CYS A 204 3.64 -9.34 18.78
C CYS A 204 4.59 -8.62 17.82
N ALA A 205 5.56 -9.36 17.28
CA ALA A 205 6.60 -8.86 16.39
C ALA A 205 6.01 -8.16 15.14
N GLU A 206 4.93 -8.71 14.58
CA GLU A 206 4.23 -8.15 13.42
C GLU A 206 3.67 -6.76 13.70
N HIS A 207 3.09 -6.52 14.89
CA HIS A 207 2.58 -5.20 15.25
C HIS A 207 3.70 -4.16 15.39
N ILE A 208 4.83 -4.55 15.99
CA ILE A 208 6.01 -3.67 16.09
C ILE A 208 6.57 -3.37 14.72
N HIS A 209 6.63 -4.39 13.86
CA HIS A 209 7.05 -4.24 12.48
C HIS A 209 6.12 -3.28 11.70
N VAL A 210 4.80 -3.40 11.84
CA VAL A 210 3.82 -2.50 11.19
C VAL A 210 4.04 -1.05 11.61
N LEU A 211 4.15 -0.77 12.92
CA LEU A 211 4.43 0.57 13.42
C LEU A 211 5.74 1.11 12.86
N ARG A 212 6.81 0.31 12.92
CA ARG A 212 8.13 0.66 12.37
C ARG A 212 8.06 1.03 10.89
N ARG A 213 7.34 0.25 10.08
CA ARG A 213 7.24 0.46 8.63
C ARG A 213 6.44 1.69 8.28
N ILE A 214 5.36 1.96 8.99
CA ILE A 214 4.60 3.20 8.84
C ILE A 214 5.44 4.41 9.25
N THR A 215 6.13 4.38 10.39
CA THR A 215 7.02 5.49 10.80
C THR A 215 8.11 5.73 9.76
N TRP A 216 8.72 4.67 9.23
CA TRP A 216 9.70 4.78 8.15
C TRP A 216 9.11 5.45 6.89
N LEU A 217 7.89 5.07 6.50
CA LEU A 217 7.21 5.68 5.36
C LEU A 217 6.90 7.16 5.61
N LEU A 218 6.44 7.51 6.82
CA LEU A 218 6.19 8.89 7.21
C LEU A 218 7.49 9.74 7.18
N ASN A 219 8.61 9.16 7.62
CA ASN A 219 9.93 9.78 7.48
C ASN A 219 10.31 10.04 6.01
N ALA A 220 9.91 9.15 5.09
CA ALA A 220 10.14 9.34 3.65
C ALA A 220 9.34 10.51 3.06
N PHE A 221 8.27 10.99 3.74
CA PHE A 221 7.50 12.16 3.34
C PHE A 221 8.11 13.50 3.78
N HIS A 222 9.10 13.52 4.67
CA HIS A 222 9.68 14.78 5.20
C HIS A 222 10.04 15.79 4.09
N PRO A 223 10.76 15.43 3.00
CA PRO A 223 11.10 16.41 1.97
C PRO A 223 9.89 16.99 1.25
N SER A 224 8.82 16.20 1.12
CA SER A 224 7.57 16.67 0.52
C SER A 224 6.87 17.67 1.44
N ILE A 225 6.76 17.36 2.74
CA ILE A 225 6.14 18.24 3.74
C ILE A 225 6.92 19.57 3.83
N GLU A 226 8.24 19.51 3.87
CA GLU A 226 9.11 20.69 3.85
C GLU A 226 8.90 21.50 2.57
N SER A 227 8.86 20.85 1.40
CA SER A 227 8.58 21.55 0.14
C SER A 227 7.22 22.25 0.13
N PHE A 228 6.18 21.67 0.74
CA PHE A 228 4.87 22.30 0.86
C PHE A 228 4.90 23.50 1.83
N SER A 229 5.67 23.43 2.92
CA SER A 229 5.83 24.54 3.88
C SER A 229 6.46 25.80 3.25
N LEU A 230 7.29 25.61 2.22
CA LEU A 230 8.00 26.68 1.52
C LEU A 230 7.22 27.24 0.33
N MET A 231 6.01 26.74 0.04
CA MET A 231 5.23 27.23 -1.08
C MET A 231 4.75 28.67 -0.81
N PRO A 232 4.87 29.59 -1.80
CA PRO A 232 4.45 30.98 -1.65
C PRO A 232 2.94 31.18 -1.59
N ARG A 233 2.17 30.09 -1.69
CA ARG A 233 0.71 30.09 -1.67
C ARG A 233 0.20 29.15 -0.58
N ALA A 234 -0.98 29.44 -0.06
CA ALA A 234 -1.66 28.56 0.88
C ALA A 234 -1.89 27.18 0.24
N VAL A 235 -1.42 26.14 0.95
CA VAL A 235 -1.58 24.75 0.54
C VAL A 235 -2.89 24.21 1.10
N ARG A 236 -3.71 23.57 0.26
CA ARG A 236 -4.98 22.99 0.69
C ARG A 236 -4.75 21.91 1.75
N GLY A 237 -5.46 22.02 2.87
CA GLY A 237 -5.41 21.01 3.93
C GLY A 237 -4.15 21.03 4.78
N TRP A 238 -3.31 22.07 4.66
CA TRP A 238 -2.09 22.23 5.45
C TRP A 238 -2.34 22.13 6.96
N ASP A 239 -3.34 22.86 7.47
CA ASP A 239 -3.65 22.85 8.91
C ASP A 239 -4.05 21.45 9.41
N ASN A 240 -4.85 20.73 8.61
CA ASN A 240 -5.23 19.35 8.93
C ASN A 240 -4.02 18.40 8.92
N VAL A 241 -3.07 18.62 8.01
CA VAL A 241 -1.81 17.86 8.00
C VAL A 241 -1.01 18.17 9.26
N MET A 242 -0.78 19.45 9.56
CA MET A 242 0.00 19.86 10.74
C MET A 242 -0.60 19.41 12.07
N ASP A 243 -1.92 19.46 12.20
CA ASP A 243 -2.65 18.93 13.35
C ASP A 243 -2.41 17.41 13.51
N ARG A 244 -2.57 16.64 12.44
CA ARG A 244 -2.33 15.18 12.51
C ARG A 244 -0.86 14.81 12.73
N LEU A 245 0.07 15.60 12.21
CA LEU A 245 1.50 15.44 12.48
C LEU A 245 1.84 15.71 13.94
N GLN A 246 1.18 16.68 14.59
CA GLN A 246 1.33 16.95 16.02
C GLN A 246 0.91 15.74 16.86
N TRP A 247 -0.24 15.13 16.56
CA TRP A 247 -0.70 13.93 17.27
C TRP A 247 0.21 12.73 17.06
N PHE A 248 0.71 12.52 15.85
CA PHE A 248 1.68 11.46 15.61
C PHE A 248 3.01 11.73 16.33
N SER A 249 3.41 13.00 16.48
CA SER A 249 4.61 13.36 17.24
C SER A 249 4.45 13.08 18.74
N LEU A 250 3.26 13.32 19.31
CA LEU A 250 2.95 12.92 20.69
C LEU A 250 3.00 11.39 20.87
N LEU A 251 2.54 10.62 19.88
CA LEU A 251 2.71 9.17 19.87
C LEU A 251 4.21 8.81 19.86
N ALA A 252 4.99 9.43 18.99
CA ALA A 252 6.41 9.12 18.83
C ALA A 252 7.23 9.45 20.08
N GLU A 253 6.97 10.60 20.70
CA GLU A 253 7.59 11.03 21.96
C GLU A 253 7.31 10.02 23.09
N GLY A 254 6.04 9.65 23.28
CA GLY A 254 5.67 8.68 24.32
C GLY A 254 6.28 7.30 24.09
N ALA A 255 6.47 6.91 22.83
CA ALA A 255 7.12 5.66 22.46
C ALA A 255 8.64 5.71 22.66
N LEU A 256 9.29 6.84 22.38
CA LEU A 256 10.72 7.06 22.63
C LEU A 256 11.04 7.01 24.11
N ASP A 257 10.34 7.79 24.94
CA ASP A 257 10.49 7.79 26.41
C ASP A 257 10.44 6.37 26.98
N TYR A 258 9.50 5.57 26.47
CA TYR A 258 9.31 4.20 26.90
C TYR A 258 10.48 3.30 26.49
N LEU A 259 10.92 3.42 25.23
CA LEU A 259 12.00 2.59 24.70
C LEU A 259 13.36 2.95 25.31
N ASP A 260 13.65 4.23 25.54
CA ASP A 260 14.87 4.69 26.22
C ASP A 260 14.98 4.04 27.61
N ALA A 261 13.92 4.12 28.41
CA ALA A 261 13.88 3.55 29.75
C ALA A 261 14.05 2.01 29.77
N GLU A 262 13.63 1.31 28.71
CA GLU A 262 13.78 -0.14 28.63
C GLU A 262 15.16 -0.57 28.09
N PHE A 263 15.76 0.21 27.18
CA PHE A 263 17.11 -0.08 26.69
C PHE A 263 18.18 0.06 27.77
N ASP A 264 17.98 0.96 28.73
CA ASP A 264 18.86 1.10 29.90
C ASP A 264 18.89 -0.17 30.78
N ASN A 265 17.88 -1.04 30.70
CA ASN A 265 17.78 -2.27 31.49
C ASN A 265 18.41 -3.50 30.81
N ASP A 266 18.95 -3.37 29.58
CA ASP A 266 19.63 -4.40 28.74
C ASP A 266 18.82 -5.69 28.42
N ASP A 267 17.63 -5.83 28.98
CA ASP A 267 16.64 -6.87 28.69
C ASP A 267 15.84 -6.58 27.40
N VAL A 268 15.20 -7.62 26.85
CA VAL A 268 14.30 -7.42 25.69
C VAL A 268 13.01 -6.74 26.17
N PRO A 269 12.67 -5.53 25.69
CA PRO A 269 11.51 -4.79 26.19
C PRO A 269 10.22 -5.55 25.98
N LEU A 270 9.40 -5.62 27.04
CA LEU A 270 8.03 -6.09 26.92
C LEU A 270 7.18 -5.00 26.26
N MET A 271 6.95 -5.10 24.96
CA MET A 271 6.24 -4.07 24.19
C MET A 271 4.76 -3.95 24.55
N ALA A 272 4.44 -3.28 25.66
CA ALA A 272 3.09 -3.10 26.17
C ALA A 272 2.39 -1.90 25.47
N PRO A 273 1.21 -2.08 24.83
CA PRO A 273 0.50 -0.99 24.16
C PRO A 273 0.16 0.18 25.09
N SER A 274 -0.10 -0.09 26.37
CA SER A 274 -0.43 0.92 27.38
C SER A 274 0.75 1.84 27.72
N ARG A 275 1.99 1.34 27.57
CA ARG A 275 3.22 2.12 27.78
C ARG A 275 3.65 2.81 26.49
N LEU A 276 3.70 2.05 25.38
CA LEU A 276 4.13 2.55 24.08
C LEU A 276 3.26 3.71 23.57
N PHE A 277 1.95 3.67 23.83
CA PHE A 277 0.99 4.70 23.41
C PHE A 277 0.46 5.54 24.59
N ARG A 278 1.23 5.65 25.68
CA ARG A 278 0.83 6.31 26.93
C ARG A 278 0.38 7.76 26.70
N LEU A 279 1.20 8.57 26.03
CA LEU A 279 0.89 9.99 25.81
C LEU A 279 -0.36 10.17 24.96
N LEU A 280 -0.52 9.35 23.92
CA LEU A 280 -1.72 9.38 23.08
C LEU A 280 -2.99 9.06 23.90
N ARG A 281 -2.93 8.03 24.76
CA ARG A 281 -4.06 7.63 25.61
C ARG A 281 -4.39 8.64 26.70
N ALA A 282 -3.39 9.34 27.23
CA ALA A 282 -3.60 10.34 28.28
C ALA A 282 -4.52 11.48 27.84
N HIS A 283 -4.47 11.83 26.55
CA HIS A 283 -5.27 12.92 25.98
C HIS A 283 -6.71 12.51 25.61
N ASN A 284 -7.03 11.21 25.60
CA ASN A 284 -8.36 10.66 25.30
C ASN A 284 -9.00 11.15 23.98
N GLU A 285 -8.17 11.50 22.99
CA GLU A 285 -8.64 11.91 21.66
C GLU A 285 -9.21 10.72 20.87
N ASP A 286 -10.34 10.93 20.21
CA ASP A 286 -11.11 9.89 19.51
C ASP A 286 -10.74 9.84 18.02
N PHE A 287 -9.65 9.15 17.69
CA PHE A 287 -9.25 8.94 16.30
C PHE A 287 -10.12 7.87 15.64
N ARG A 288 -10.92 8.27 14.64
CA ARG A 288 -11.77 7.36 13.87
C ARG A 288 -11.56 7.50 12.38
N ILE A 289 -11.52 6.35 11.71
CA ILE A 289 -11.56 6.27 10.25
C ILE A 289 -12.99 6.60 9.81
N GLN A 290 -13.14 7.72 9.09
CA GLN A 290 -14.45 8.18 8.61
C GLN A 290 -14.86 7.53 7.28
N ASP A 291 -13.89 7.11 6.45
CA ASP A 291 -14.17 6.48 5.15
C ASP A 291 -14.64 5.03 5.35
N THR A 292 -15.93 4.79 5.13
CA THR A 292 -16.55 3.46 5.23
C THR A 292 -15.99 2.47 4.20
N THR A 293 -15.47 2.96 3.08
CA THR A 293 -14.80 2.13 2.06
C THR A 293 -13.52 1.53 2.62
N VAL A 294 -12.74 2.31 3.36
CA VAL A 294 -11.50 1.86 4.01
C VAL A 294 -11.80 0.74 5.01
N LEU A 295 -12.85 0.92 5.83
CA LEU A 295 -13.28 -0.10 6.79
C LEU A 295 -13.77 -1.38 6.08
N THR A 296 -14.59 -1.22 5.05
CA THR A 296 -15.11 -2.37 4.26
C THR A 296 -13.97 -3.15 3.59
N TRP A 297 -12.97 -2.47 3.05
CA TRP A 297 -11.81 -3.11 2.43
C TRP A 297 -10.87 -3.73 3.45
N SER A 298 -10.70 -3.11 4.62
CA SER A 298 -9.99 -3.71 5.75
C SER A 298 -10.63 -5.05 6.15
N ASP A 299 -11.95 -5.06 6.32
CA ASP A 299 -12.70 -6.28 6.63
C ASP A 299 -12.58 -7.32 5.52
N HIS A 300 -12.60 -6.88 4.24
CA HIS A 300 -12.38 -7.77 3.11
C HIS A 300 -10.99 -8.42 3.15
N ILE A 301 -9.93 -7.65 3.45
CA ILE A 301 -8.56 -8.16 3.57
C ILE A 301 -8.47 -9.18 4.72
N GLY A 302 -8.96 -8.85 5.92
CA GLY A 302 -8.92 -9.78 7.05
C GLY A 302 -9.71 -11.08 6.78
N ASN A 303 -10.87 -10.97 6.13
CA ASN A 303 -11.65 -12.13 5.70
C ASN A 303 -10.93 -12.96 4.62
N ASP A 304 -10.22 -12.33 3.68
CA ASP A 304 -9.45 -13.05 2.66
C ASP A 304 -8.25 -13.78 3.28
N ILE A 305 -7.52 -13.13 4.19
CA ILE A 305 -6.40 -13.73 4.93
C ILE A 305 -6.87 -14.96 5.70
N SER A 306 -7.87 -14.79 6.57
CA SER A 306 -8.37 -15.87 7.44
C SER A 306 -8.93 -17.08 6.68
N ARG A 307 -9.48 -16.87 5.48
CA ARG A 307 -10.12 -17.94 4.69
C ARG A 307 -9.22 -18.57 3.64
N ASN A 308 -8.34 -17.78 3.03
CA ASN A 308 -7.64 -18.19 1.81
C ASN A 308 -6.12 -18.30 2.01
N TRP A 309 -5.53 -17.71 3.06
CA TRP A 309 -4.08 -17.72 3.22
C TRP A 309 -3.61 -18.92 4.06
N VAL A 310 -2.45 -19.45 3.70
CA VAL A 310 -1.73 -20.43 4.51
C VAL A 310 -0.69 -19.65 5.32
N THR A 311 -0.98 -19.52 6.60
CA THR A 311 -0.20 -18.71 7.56
C THR A 311 0.57 -19.58 8.56
N THR A 312 0.60 -20.90 8.37
CA THR A 312 1.32 -21.83 9.23
C THR A 312 2.65 -22.25 8.59
N GLY A 313 3.71 -22.29 9.39
CA GLY A 313 5.05 -22.65 8.93
C GLY A 313 5.90 -21.46 8.45
N PRO A 314 7.04 -21.74 7.79
CA PRO A 314 8.03 -20.72 7.42
C PRO A 314 7.67 -19.93 6.15
N LEU A 315 6.66 -20.37 5.40
CA LEU A 315 6.21 -19.74 4.16
C LEU A 315 4.84 -19.10 4.37
N LEU A 316 4.65 -17.91 3.82
CA LEU A 316 3.37 -17.25 3.67
C LEU A 316 2.89 -17.43 2.22
N THR A 317 1.71 -18.01 2.04
CA THR A 317 1.16 -18.24 0.68
C THR A 317 -0.37 -18.16 0.69
N VAL A 318 -0.96 -18.19 -0.50
CA VAL A 318 -2.43 -18.23 -0.68
C VAL A 318 -2.81 -19.60 -1.20
N SER A 319 -3.80 -20.24 -0.57
CA SER A 319 -4.35 -21.52 -1.00
C SER A 319 -4.81 -21.45 -2.45
N GLY A 320 -4.35 -22.39 -3.27
CA GLY A 320 -4.89 -22.55 -4.62
C GLY A 320 -6.39 -22.87 -4.56
N ILE A 321 -7.14 -22.47 -5.58
CA ILE A 321 -8.61 -22.65 -5.72
C ILE A 321 -9.04 -24.15 -5.78
N ASN A 322 -8.15 -25.10 -5.52
CA ASN A 322 -8.48 -26.52 -5.47
C ASN A 322 -9.05 -26.89 -4.10
N ARG A 323 -10.32 -26.55 -3.88
CA ARG A 323 -11.15 -27.18 -2.84
C ARG A 323 -11.14 -28.70 -3.08
N GLY A 324 -10.40 -29.46 -2.27
CA GLY A 324 -10.61 -30.91 -2.15
C GLY A 324 -9.39 -31.82 -2.32
N THR A 325 -8.19 -31.30 -2.56
CA THR A 325 -6.97 -32.13 -2.45
C THR A 325 -5.89 -31.38 -1.67
N PRO A 326 -5.25 -32.01 -0.67
CA PRO A 326 -4.07 -31.43 -0.04
C PRO A 326 -2.98 -31.45 -1.11
N SER A 327 -2.84 -30.35 -1.85
CA SER A 327 -1.76 -30.21 -2.82
C SER A 327 -0.45 -30.23 -2.05
N THR A 328 0.34 -31.27 -2.27
CA THR A 328 1.73 -31.44 -1.84
C THR A 328 2.69 -30.45 -2.51
N GLN A 329 2.27 -29.21 -2.76
CA GLN A 329 3.15 -28.12 -3.20
C GLN A 329 3.99 -27.62 -2.03
N SER A 330 4.86 -28.51 -1.54
CA SER A 330 5.99 -28.16 -0.69
C SER A 330 6.90 -27.21 -1.48
N GLY A 331 6.92 -25.93 -1.10
CA GLY A 331 7.90 -24.95 -1.60
C GLY A 331 7.37 -23.72 -2.36
N GLN A 332 6.06 -23.48 -2.46
CA GLN A 332 5.51 -22.25 -3.06
C GLN A 332 4.99 -21.26 -2.00
N GLY A 333 5.41 -20.00 -2.08
CA GLY A 333 5.12 -18.95 -1.10
C GLY A 333 6.33 -18.07 -0.84
N SER A 334 6.13 -16.92 -0.21
CA SER A 334 7.24 -16.08 0.24
C SER A 334 7.67 -16.46 1.65
N LEU A 335 8.99 -16.45 1.89
CA LEU A 335 9.54 -16.70 3.21
C LEU A 335 9.04 -15.66 4.20
N ARG A 336 8.59 -16.13 5.36
CA ARG A 336 8.28 -15.25 6.48
C ARG A 336 9.57 -14.62 6.99
N PRO A 337 9.59 -13.31 7.22
CA PRO A 337 10.74 -12.66 7.82
C PRO A 337 11.05 -13.27 9.20
N GLN A 338 12.32 -13.54 9.45
CA GLN A 338 12.79 -13.98 10.77
C GLN A 338 13.27 -12.76 11.55
N TRP A 339 12.35 -12.11 12.25
CA TRP A 339 12.69 -10.97 13.10
C TRP A 339 12.97 -11.42 14.53
N THR A 340 13.97 -10.81 15.15
CA THR A 340 14.09 -10.81 16.62
C THR A 340 13.40 -9.56 17.17
N MET A 341 12.77 -9.67 18.34
CA MET A 341 12.12 -8.51 18.97
C MET A 341 13.13 -7.38 19.20
N ARG A 342 14.36 -7.70 19.63
CA ARG A 342 15.45 -6.72 19.81
C ARG A 342 15.75 -5.94 18.51
N GLN A 343 15.89 -6.63 17.37
CA GLN A 343 16.11 -5.94 16.09
C GLN A 343 14.94 -5.03 15.70
N LEU A 344 13.71 -5.48 15.94
CA LEU A 344 12.52 -4.68 15.61
C LEU A 344 12.40 -3.44 16.49
N THR A 345 12.67 -3.57 17.80
CA THR A 345 12.55 -2.45 18.74
C THR A 345 13.65 -1.43 18.54
N THR A 346 14.91 -1.85 18.31
CA THR A 346 16.00 -0.94 17.94
C THR A 346 15.69 -0.22 16.62
N SER A 347 15.21 -0.96 15.61
CA SER A 347 14.88 -0.35 14.32
C SER A 347 13.66 0.59 14.42
N LEU A 348 12.67 0.28 15.25
CA LEU A 348 11.55 1.19 15.54
C LEU A 348 12.05 2.45 16.24
N TYR A 349 12.89 2.31 17.26
CA TYR A 349 13.51 3.42 17.99
C TYR A 349 14.23 4.38 17.04
N ASP A 350 15.05 3.86 16.13
CA ASP A 350 15.75 4.69 15.13
C ASP A 350 14.77 5.48 14.25
N GLN A 351 13.66 4.86 13.81
CA GLN A 351 12.66 5.56 12.99
C GLN A 351 11.92 6.63 13.78
N LEU A 352 11.58 6.37 15.05
CA LEU A 352 10.93 7.34 15.92
C LEU A 352 11.88 8.51 16.24
N ARG A 353 13.18 8.24 16.43
CA ARG A 353 14.18 9.28 16.67
C ARG A 353 14.35 10.19 15.45
N ILE A 354 14.44 9.62 14.24
CA ILE A 354 14.48 10.39 12.98
C ILE A 354 13.25 11.30 12.87
N TRP A 355 12.07 10.78 13.22
CA TRP A 355 10.84 11.58 13.26
C TRP A 355 10.94 12.72 14.26
N HIS A 356 11.30 12.43 15.50
CA HIS A 356 11.37 13.40 16.59
C HIS A 356 12.37 14.53 16.30
N GLU A 357 13.57 14.19 15.82
CA GLU A 357 14.59 15.16 15.40
C GLU A 357 14.08 16.06 14.28
N TRP A 358 13.32 15.52 13.32
CA TRP A 358 12.68 16.31 12.26
C TRP A 358 11.58 17.22 12.81
N TRP A 359 10.71 16.71 13.67
CA TRP A 359 9.60 17.46 14.22
C TRP A 359 10.04 18.68 15.04
N ILE A 360 11.09 18.55 15.85
CA ILE A 360 11.70 19.67 16.58
C ILE A 360 12.15 20.77 15.61
N ARG A 361 12.78 20.40 14.49
CA ARG A 361 13.19 21.39 13.47
C ARG A 361 12.00 22.10 12.83
N VAL A 362 10.91 21.36 12.57
CA VAL A 362 9.69 21.92 11.94
C VAL A 362 8.94 22.87 12.87
N LYS A 363 8.83 22.56 14.16
CA LYS A 363 8.15 23.41 15.14
C LYS A 363 9.02 24.57 15.65
N GLY A 364 10.33 24.50 15.43
CA GLY A 364 11.31 25.37 16.07
C GLY A 364 11.53 24.97 17.53
N PRO A 365 12.59 25.47 18.19
CA PRO A 365 12.70 25.32 19.64
C PRO A 365 11.44 25.93 20.27
N SER A 366 10.82 25.20 21.20
CA SER A 366 9.75 25.72 22.03
C SER A 366 10.25 27.00 22.68
N ASP A 367 9.78 28.15 22.19
CA ASP A 367 10.08 29.44 22.79
C ASP A 367 9.31 29.48 24.10
N ASP A 368 9.95 28.98 25.17
CA ASP A 368 9.57 29.27 26.55
C ASP A 368 9.75 30.79 26.76
N ARG A 369 8.77 31.59 26.32
CA ARG A 369 8.55 33.01 26.66
C ARG A 369 7.32 33.59 25.94
N GLU A 370 6.14 33.05 26.23
CA GLU A 370 4.97 33.94 26.37
C GLU A 370 4.81 34.26 27.85
N THR A 371 5.72 35.10 28.35
CA THR A 371 5.39 35.98 29.47
C THR A 371 4.21 36.83 29.02
N PHE A 372 3.04 36.55 29.61
CA PHE A 372 1.90 37.46 29.60
C PHE A 372 2.38 38.84 30.07
N ASP A 373 2.55 39.77 29.13
CA ASP A 373 2.71 41.19 29.44
C ASP A 373 1.31 41.79 29.60
N TYR A 374 0.90 41.92 30.85
CA TYR A 374 -0.17 42.83 31.23
C TYR A 374 0.44 44.24 31.32
N GLY A 375 0.24 45.06 30.29
CA GLY A 375 0.65 46.46 30.35
C GLY A 375 0.33 47.23 29.09
N GLU A 376 -0.89 47.77 29.04
CA GLU A 376 -1.13 49.22 28.93
C GLU A 376 -1.18 49.75 27.49
N ASP A 377 -2.40 50.18 27.14
CA ASP A 377 -2.76 51.28 26.25
C ASP A 377 -1.64 51.90 25.40
N LEU A 378 -1.87 51.96 24.09
CA LEU A 378 -1.73 53.24 23.38
C LEU A 378 -2.52 53.27 22.07
N ILE A 379 -3.42 54.25 22.08
CA ILE A 379 -4.28 54.74 21.02
C ILE A 379 -3.42 55.52 20.02
N PHE A 380 -3.41 55.10 18.74
CA PHE A 380 -3.84 55.85 17.53
C PHE A 380 -3.35 55.15 16.26
#